data_AF-A0A3A4ZBL8-F1
#
_entry.id   AF-A0A3A4ZBL8-F1
#
_cell.length_a   1.000
_cell.length_b   1.000
_cell.length_c   1.000
_cell.angle_alpha   90.00
_cell.angle_beta   90.00
_cell.angle_gamma   90.00
#
_symmetry.space_group_name_H-M   'P 1'
#
loop_
_entity.id
_entity.type
_entity.pdbx_description
1 polymer ?
#
loop_
_entity_poly.entity_id
_entity_poly.type
_entity_poly.pdbx_seq_one_letter_code
_entity_poly.pdbx_strand_id
1 'polypeptide(L)'
;MRRWALSVCLTLFLVLVLALPAMAAPKVFVDGTALTYQVPPRMEQGTTLVPLRGIFESLGATVVWDGATQTVKASKGSTQIQLKIGSTTAYRNGQAVTLAVPGKVINGSTLVPLRFVSEALGADVKWDGPSQTITITSTVSTPSGSITTKIHFIDVSQGDAIYIELPNNVDILIDAGDVGYGDTVVNYLKSRNVDDIEILIATHPHADHIGGLPAVFAAYDVELVVDSGVDHTTQAFTRYDSGVKSAGGTYQKAANQSWIFGSCKFEVLGPTKTYSDLNNASVITKLTCPGASFIFTGDAEADGEGAILHKNLDATILKVGHHGSRTSTTDAFLARVSPEVAVIMVGVDNRYGHPHAETLAKLGAAGITIYRTDLHGSVVISLTNAGYSVTTQRSVAQPTVQPAPVQPSPSSDTTGSKINLNTASLDELQLITHIGLARAEEIIRLRPFRSLDDLSRVSGIGPSRLADIKAQGVAYVQD
;
A
#
# COMPACT_ATOMS: atom_id res chain seq x y z
N MET A 1 63.55 27.69 75.98
CA MET A 1 62.19 27.19 75.67
C MET A 1 61.45 28.26 74.88
N ARG A 2 60.62 27.82 73.91
CA ARG A 2 59.81 28.58 72.94
C ARG A 2 60.57 29.27 71.78
N ARG A 3 60.54 28.63 70.62
CA ARG A 3 60.68 29.25 69.29
C ARG A 3 59.39 29.04 68.52
N TRP A 4 58.87 30.13 67.97
CA TRP A 4 57.70 30.19 67.11
C TRP A 4 58.08 29.76 65.69
N ALA A 5 57.22 29.02 65.01
CA ALA A 5 57.25 28.86 63.56
C ALA A 5 55.85 29.12 63.01
N LEU A 6 55.69 30.29 62.38
CA LEU A 6 54.52 30.66 61.58
C LEU A 6 54.45 29.73 60.36
N SER A 7 53.32 29.05 60.18
CA SER A 7 52.96 28.43 58.90
C SER A 7 52.02 29.38 58.14
N VAL A 8 52.52 29.92 57.04
CA VAL A 8 51.76 30.71 56.06
C VAL A 8 50.94 29.74 55.22
N CYS A 9 49.61 29.78 55.35
CA CYS A 9 48.69 29.05 54.48
C CYS A 9 48.29 29.96 53.32
N LEU A 10 48.87 29.74 52.15
CA LEU A 10 48.52 30.42 50.90
C LEU A 10 47.36 29.66 50.25
N THR A 11 46.13 30.12 50.43
CA THR A 11 44.94 29.54 49.77
C THR A 11 44.80 30.11 48.35
N LEU A 12 45.14 29.29 47.36
CA LEU A 12 44.93 29.55 45.95
C LEU A 12 43.43 29.41 45.62
N PHE A 13 42.73 30.49 45.32
CA PHE A 13 41.33 30.48 44.91
C PHE A 13 41.23 30.13 43.41
N LEU A 14 41.05 28.85 43.10
CA LEU A 14 40.77 28.38 41.74
C LEU A 14 39.28 28.61 41.45
N VAL A 15 38.94 29.66 40.70
CA VAL A 15 37.57 29.89 40.21
C VAL A 15 37.31 28.88 39.08
N LEU A 16 36.66 27.77 39.45
CA LEU A 16 36.14 26.78 38.50
C LEU A 16 34.90 27.38 37.82
N VAL A 17 35.07 27.92 36.61
CA VAL A 17 33.93 28.29 35.76
C VAL A 17 33.29 26.98 35.28
N LEU A 18 32.23 26.55 35.97
CA LEU A 18 31.38 25.46 35.53
C LEU A 18 30.69 25.90 34.23
N ALA A 19 31.16 25.40 33.10
CA ALA A 19 30.42 25.46 31.85
C ALA A 19 29.11 24.70 32.04
N LEU A 20 27.98 25.42 32.09
CA LEU A 20 26.67 24.80 32.12
C LEU A 20 26.53 23.90 30.87
N PRO A 21 26.01 22.67 31.00
CA PRO A 21 25.78 21.82 29.85
C PRO A 21 24.83 22.53 28.89
N ALA A 22 25.22 22.63 27.63
CA ALA A 22 24.32 23.10 26.58
C ALA A 22 23.10 22.17 26.54
N MET A 23 21.92 22.72 26.82
CA MET A 23 20.66 21.99 26.69
C MET A 23 20.53 21.49 25.25
N ALA A 24 20.24 20.19 25.08
CA ALA A 24 20.00 19.61 23.76
C ALA A 24 18.82 20.32 23.09
N ALA A 25 18.92 20.55 21.78
CA ALA A 25 17.85 21.20 21.05
C ALA A 25 16.58 20.32 21.05
N PRO A 26 15.38 20.93 21.14
CA PRO A 26 14.14 20.18 21.08
C PRO A 26 13.98 19.39 19.78
N LYS A 27 13.42 18.18 19.88
CA LYS A 27 13.00 17.38 18.72
C LYS A 27 11.60 17.80 18.28
N VAL A 28 11.33 17.82 16.98
CA VAL A 28 10.02 18.21 16.44
C VAL A 28 9.46 17.08 15.60
N PHE A 29 8.21 16.72 15.88
CA PHE A 29 7.42 15.78 15.10
C PHE A 29 6.20 16.52 14.53
N VAL A 30 5.91 16.33 13.25
CA VAL A 30 4.68 16.79 12.59
C VAL A 30 3.94 15.57 12.07
N ASP A 31 2.70 15.36 12.54
CA ASP A 31 1.86 14.22 12.18
C ASP A 31 2.61 12.87 12.31
N GLY A 32 3.38 12.72 13.40
CA GLY A 32 4.19 11.52 13.69
C GLY A 32 5.56 11.46 12.98
N THR A 33 5.84 12.37 12.04
CA THR A 33 7.11 12.41 11.29
C THR A 33 8.14 13.30 11.98
N ALA A 34 9.32 12.76 12.29
CA ALA A 34 10.42 13.53 12.86
C ALA A 34 11.02 14.48 11.81
N LEU A 35 11.06 15.78 12.11
CA LEU A 35 11.67 16.78 11.24
C LEU A 35 13.14 16.99 11.60
N THR A 36 13.99 17.01 10.57
CA THR A 36 15.41 17.36 10.69
C THR A 36 15.64 18.77 10.16
N TYR A 37 16.53 19.51 10.83
CA TYR A 37 16.77 20.92 10.52
C TYR A 37 18.27 21.20 10.43
N GLN A 38 18.65 22.02 9.43
CA GLN A 38 20.00 22.60 9.35
C GLN A 38 20.26 23.56 10.52
N VAL A 39 19.23 24.31 10.94
CA VAL A 39 19.26 25.17 12.12
C VAL A 39 18.25 24.62 13.14
N PRO A 40 18.70 24.09 14.29
CA PRO A 40 17.81 23.42 15.23
C PRO A 40 16.89 24.42 15.96
N PRO A 41 15.74 23.96 16.49
CA PRO A 41 14.91 24.76 17.39
C PRO A 41 15.68 25.30 18.60
N ARG A 42 15.25 26.45 19.11
CA ARG A 42 15.91 27.11 20.25
C ARG A 42 14.90 27.66 21.24
N MET A 43 15.24 27.59 22.52
CA MET A 43 14.48 28.25 23.58
C MET A 43 14.97 29.69 23.75
N GLU A 44 14.08 30.66 23.69
CA GLU A 44 14.36 32.07 23.97
C GLU A 44 13.25 32.67 24.84
N GLN A 45 13.62 33.20 26.01
CA GLN A 45 12.67 33.81 26.96
C GLN A 45 11.47 32.91 27.29
N GLY A 46 11.70 31.59 27.40
CA GLY A 46 10.64 30.61 27.67
C GLY A 46 9.76 30.25 26.46
N THR A 47 10.03 30.81 25.28
CA THR A 47 9.36 30.48 24.02
C THR A 47 10.26 29.64 23.14
N THR A 48 9.74 28.53 22.61
CA THR A 48 10.48 27.75 21.60
C THR A 48 10.33 28.38 20.22
N LEU A 49 11.46 28.75 19.64
CA LEU A 49 11.61 29.18 18.26
C LEU A 49 11.93 27.98 17.37
N VAL A 50 11.17 27.81 16.29
CA VAL A 50 11.29 26.69 15.36
C VAL A 50 11.49 27.17 13.92
N PRO A 51 12.21 26.41 13.06
CA PRO A 51 12.32 26.74 11.64
C PRO A 51 10.95 26.73 10.96
N LEU A 52 10.52 27.89 10.45
CA LEU A 52 9.17 28.09 9.92
C LEU A 52 8.90 27.18 8.72
N ARG A 53 9.81 27.20 7.74
CA ARG A 53 9.61 26.59 6.43
C ARG A 53 9.30 25.10 6.54
N GLY A 54 10.16 24.35 7.23
CA GLY A 54 10.00 22.90 7.37
C GLY A 54 8.67 22.49 8.00
N ILE A 55 8.19 23.23 9.00
CA ILE A 55 6.90 22.92 9.64
C ILE A 55 5.74 23.31 8.72
N PHE A 56 5.75 24.52 8.14
CA PHE A 56 4.65 24.99 7.28
C PHE A 56 4.49 24.12 6.04
N GLU A 57 5.58 23.78 5.36
CA GLU A 57 5.55 22.90 4.19
C GLU A 57 5.10 21.48 4.56
N SER A 58 5.57 20.94 5.71
CA SER A 58 5.09 19.63 6.21
C SER A 58 3.60 19.65 6.56
N LEU A 59 3.06 20.80 6.94
CA LEU A 59 1.63 21.01 7.17
C LEU A 59 0.87 21.36 5.88
N GLY A 60 1.50 21.29 4.69
CA GLY A 60 0.86 21.53 3.40
C GLY A 60 0.66 23.01 3.05
N ALA A 61 1.45 23.92 3.63
CA ALA A 61 1.42 25.34 3.28
C ALA A 61 2.57 25.71 2.33
N THR A 62 2.29 26.56 1.33
CA THR A 62 3.32 27.18 0.49
C THR A 62 3.97 28.33 1.26
N VAL A 63 5.30 28.46 1.22
CA VAL A 63 6.05 29.52 1.92
C VAL A 63 6.90 30.33 0.95
N VAL A 64 6.64 31.65 0.90
CA VAL A 64 7.35 32.63 0.09
C VAL A 64 8.11 33.61 1.00
N TRP A 65 9.36 33.88 0.64
CA TRP A 65 10.19 34.88 1.31
C TRP A 65 10.32 36.12 0.42
N ASP A 66 10.00 37.29 0.97
CA ASP A 66 10.28 38.59 0.36
C ASP A 66 11.51 39.20 1.05
N GLY A 67 12.64 39.16 0.36
CA GLY A 67 13.91 39.69 0.85
C GLY A 67 13.98 41.22 0.94
N ALA A 68 13.18 41.94 0.16
CA ALA A 68 13.18 43.40 0.17
C ALA A 68 12.50 43.95 1.43
N THR A 69 11.42 43.29 1.86
CA THR A 69 10.65 43.71 3.04
C THR A 69 10.95 42.89 4.30
N GLN A 70 11.79 41.84 4.17
CA GLN A 70 12.07 40.84 5.20
C GLN A 70 10.78 40.18 5.72
N THR A 71 9.90 39.80 4.79
CA THR A 71 8.58 39.27 5.09
C THR A 71 8.46 37.82 4.63
N VAL A 72 8.00 36.95 5.51
CA VAL A 72 7.48 35.62 5.17
C VAL A 72 6.00 35.73 4.86
N LYS A 73 5.57 35.16 3.74
CA LYS A 73 4.17 34.89 3.43
C LYS A 73 3.97 33.38 3.33
N ALA A 74 2.92 32.86 3.95
CA ALA A 74 2.56 31.46 3.81
C ALA A 74 1.05 31.30 3.54
N SER A 75 0.68 30.27 2.78
CA SER A 75 -0.71 30.02 2.39
C SER A 75 -1.05 28.54 2.42
N LYS A 76 -2.22 28.20 2.99
CA LYS A 76 -2.83 26.86 2.96
C LYS A 76 -4.35 26.99 2.81
N GLY A 77 -4.90 26.55 1.68
CA GLY A 77 -6.30 26.78 1.35
C GLY A 77 -6.67 28.26 1.42
N SER A 78 -7.71 28.61 2.20
CA SER A 78 -8.11 30.00 2.44
C SER A 78 -7.29 30.73 3.52
N THR A 79 -6.36 30.04 4.19
CA THR A 79 -5.56 30.64 5.27
C THR A 79 -4.32 31.30 4.69
N GLN A 80 -4.16 32.60 4.93
CA GLN A 80 -3.01 33.40 4.56
C GLN A 80 -2.31 33.93 5.81
N ILE A 81 -0.99 33.75 5.86
CA ILE A 81 -0.13 34.19 6.94
C ILE A 81 0.90 35.17 6.41
N GLN A 82 1.12 36.26 7.13
CA GLN A 82 2.18 37.22 6.84
C GLN A 82 2.94 37.57 8.12
N LEU A 83 4.27 37.50 8.05
CA LEU A 83 5.15 37.82 9.17
C LEU A 83 6.35 38.63 8.68
N LYS A 84 6.59 39.78 9.32
CA LYS A 84 7.83 40.55 9.12
C LYS A 84 8.86 40.18 10.20
N ILE A 85 10.09 39.89 9.79
CA ILE A 85 11.18 39.60 10.73
C ILE A 85 11.43 40.79 11.66
N GLY A 86 11.70 40.52 12.94
CA GLY A 86 11.88 41.53 13.97
C GLY A 86 10.58 42.16 14.51
N SER A 87 9.44 41.90 13.88
CA SER A 87 8.13 42.34 14.37
C SER A 87 7.55 41.32 15.35
N THR A 88 6.94 41.80 16.44
CA THR A 88 6.07 40.98 17.30
C THR A 88 4.63 40.91 16.76
N THR A 89 4.33 41.61 15.67
CA THR A 89 3.03 41.54 15.00
C THR A 89 3.14 40.71 13.73
N ALA A 90 2.31 39.68 13.64
CA ALA A 90 2.05 38.88 12.45
C ALA A 90 0.60 39.09 11.99
N TYR A 91 0.23 38.55 10.83
CA TYR A 91 -1.14 38.62 10.31
C TYR A 91 -1.62 37.25 9.87
N ARG A 92 -2.89 36.93 10.18
CA ARG A 92 -3.64 35.77 9.70
C ARG A 92 -4.91 36.24 9.02
N ASN A 93 -5.07 35.96 7.74
CA ASN A 93 -6.18 36.45 6.91
C ASN A 93 -6.39 37.97 7.05
N GLY A 94 -5.28 38.72 7.14
CA GLY A 94 -5.29 40.18 7.34
C GLY A 94 -5.54 40.65 8.79
N GLN A 95 -5.90 39.76 9.72
CA GLN A 95 -6.07 40.11 11.14
C GLN A 95 -4.74 40.03 11.89
N ALA A 96 -4.44 41.03 12.71
CA ALA A 96 -3.20 41.10 13.48
C ALA A 96 -3.16 40.04 14.60
N VAL A 97 -2.02 39.37 14.75
CA VAL A 97 -1.71 38.37 15.78
C VAL A 97 -0.42 38.77 16.49
N THR A 98 -0.45 38.83 17.81
CA THR A 98 0.73 39.19 18.62
C THR A 98 1.56 37.94 18.93
N LEU A 99 2.85 38.01 18.62
CA LEU A 99 3.86 37.02 18.93
C LEU A 99 4.48 37.26 20.30
N ALA A 100 4.77 36.18 21.04
CA ALA A 100 5.49 36.26 22.31
C ALA A 100 6.93 36.80 22.15
N VAL A 101 7.60 36.40 21.07
CA VAL A 101 8.91 36.92 20.66
C VAL A 101 8.91 37.14 19.14
N PRO A 102 9.64 38.14 18.61
CA PRO A 102 9.68 38.38 17.18
C PRO A 102 10.39 37.24 16.44
N GLY A 103 9.96 36.98 15.20
CA GLY A 103 10.67 36.05 14.31
C GLY A 103 12.07 36.57 13.97
N LYS A 104 13.03 35.66 13.77
CA LYS A 104 14.45 35.98 13.52
C LYS A 104 15.00 35.14 12.38
N VAL A 105 16.00 35.67 11.69
CA VAL A 105 16.80 34.89 10.75
C VAL A 105 18.11 34.49 11.44
N ILE A 106 18.37 33.19 11.52
CA ILE A 106 19.61 32.63 12.08
C ILE A 106 20.20 31.68 11.04
N ASN A 107 21.44 31.94 10.60
CA ASN A 107 22.14 31.14 9.58
C ASN A 107 21.26 30.86 8.35
N GLY A 108 20.57 31.89 7.84
CA GLY A 108 19.67 31.77 6.68
C GLY A 108 18.30 31.13 6.95
N SER A 109 18.07 30.56 8.14
CA SER A 109 16.77 30.01 8.52
C SER A 109 15.91 31.03 9.24
N THR A 110 14.65 31.18 8.82
CA THR A 110 13.67 31.95 9.57
C THR A 110 13.10 31.11 10.71
N LEU A 111 13.33 31.55 11.94
CA LEU A 111 12.80 30.96 13.16
C LEU A 111 11.67 31.82 13.72
N VAL A 112 10.60 31.16 14.15
CA VAL A 112 9.38 31.82 14.67
C VAL A 112 8.85 31.10 15.91
N PRO A 113 8.05 31.78 16.75
CA PRO A 113 7.43 31.13 17.91
C PRO A 113 6.57 29.93 17.51
N LEU A 114 6.83 28.77 18.11
CA LEU A 114 6.10 27.52 17.85
C LEU A 114 4.58 27.69 17.98
N ARG A 115 4.15 28.42 19.02
CA ARG A 115 2.72 28.69 19.27
C ARG A 115 2.03 29.40 18.11
N PHE A 116 2.74 30.31 17.44
CA PHE A 116 2.20 30.98 16.26
C PHE A 116 2.06 30.02 15.08
N VAL A 117 3.05 29.12 14.88
CA VAL A 117 2.99 28.11 13.81
C VAL A 117 1.75 27.22 13.94
N SER A 118 1.46 26.78 15.16
CA SER A 118 0.34 25.89 15.45
C SER A 118 -1.03 26.57 15.36
N GLU A 119 -1.16 27.76 15.93
CA GLU A 119 -2.41 28.53 15.92
C GLU A 119 -2.73 29.08 14.52
N ALA A 120 -1.71 29.42 13.72
CA ALA A 120 -1.88 29.97 12.37
C ALA A 120 -2.53 28.97 11.40
N LEU A 121 -2.15 27.71 11.48
CA LEU A 121 -2.55 26.66 10.52
C LEU A 121 -3.58 25.66 11.07
N GLY A 122 -4.07 25.87 12.30
CA GLY A 122 -5.02 24.96 12.93
C GLY A 122 -4.38 23.61 13.25
N ALA A 123 -3.21 23.59 13.87
CA ALA A 123 -2.58 22.38 14.38
C ALA A 123 -2.53 22.41 15.91
N ASP A 124 -2.76 21.26 16.54
CA ASP A 124 -2.54 21.06 17.97
C ASP A 124 -1.05 20.86 18.26
N VAL A 125 -0.55 21.45 19.34
CA VAL A 125 0.84 21.29 19.76
C VAL A 125 0.92 20.76 21.18
N LYS A 126 1.73 19.71 21.35
CA LYS A 126 2.12 19.15 22.64
C LYS A 126 3.61 19.32 22.84
N TRP A 127 3.98 19.79 24.04
CA TRP A 127 5.35 19.86 24.52
C TRP A 127 5.55 18.80 25.61
N ASP A 128 6.54 17.93 25.43
CA ASP A 128 7.04 17.00 26.44
C ASP A 128 8.37 17.53 27.00
N GLY A 129 8.31 18.02 28.23
CA GLY A 129 9.46 18.61 28.93
C GLY A 129 10.60 17.61 29.19
N PRO A 130 10.32 16.44 29.79
CA PRO A 130 11.33 15.40 30.00
C PRO A 130 12.07 14.96 28.73
N SER A 131 11.37 14.76 27.62
CA SER A 131 11.99 14.29 26.37
C SER A 131 12.43 15.43 25.44
N GLN A 132 12.16 16.69 25.80
CA GLN A 132 12.37 17.88 24.96
C GLN A 132 11.74 17.71 23.57
N THR A 133 10.51 17.17 23.53
CA THR A 133 9.84 16.82 22.28
C THR A 133 8.64 17.72 22.03
N ILE A 134 8.57 18.26 20.82
CA ILE A 134 7.43 18.98 20.26
C ILE A 134 6.70 18.01 19.34
N THR A 135 5.40 17.80 19.58
CA THR A 135 4.51 17.08 18.66
C THR A 135 3.47 18.05 18.13
N ILE A 136 3.43 18.20 16.81
CA ILE A 136 2.46 19.01 16.07
C ILE A 136 1.50 18.05 15.37
N THR A 137 0.20 18.20 15.61
CA THR A 137 -0.86 17.37 15.02
C THR A 137 -1.80 18.25 14.23
N SER A 138 -1.94 18.03 12.93
CA SER A 138 -2.89 18.76 12.09
C SER A 138 -4.32 18.55 12.62
N THR A 139 -5.05 19.63 12.97
CA THR A 139 -6.50 19.52 13.22
C THR A 139 -7.20 19.51 11.87
N VAL A 140 -7.42 18.32 11.32
CA VAL A 140 -8.24 18.20 10.11
C VAL A 140 -9.68 18.47 10.53
N SER A 141 -10.13 19.71 10.31
CA SER A 141 -11.55 20.06 10.35
C SER A 141 -12.19 19.64 9.02
N THR A 142 -12.15 18.35 8.70
CA THR A 142 -13.08 17.80 7.70
C THR A 142 -14.46 17.77 8.36
N PRO A 143 -15.51 18.33 7.71
CA PRO A 143 -16.88 18.12 8.15
C PRO A 143 -17.09 16.63 8.39
N SER A 144 -17.72 16.27 9.51
CA SER A 144 -18.13 14.88 9.75
C SER A 144 -18.94 14.40 8.55
N GLY A 145 -18.43 13.40 7.82
CA GLY A 145 -18.99 12.90 6.56
C GLY A 145 -18.25 13.29 5.27
N SER A 146 -17.19 14.10 5.33
CA SER A 146 -16.32 14.31 4.17
C SER A 146 -15.57 13.02 3.85
N ILE A 147 -15.78 12.46 2.67
CA ILE A 147 -14.99 11.35 2.16
C ILE A 147 -13.56 11.86 1.97
N THR A 148 -12.59 11.22 2.61
CA THR A 148 -11.18 11.62 2.54
C THR A 148 -10.38 10.72 1.62
N THR A 149 -10.83 9.49 1.37
CA THR A 149 -10.10 8.50 0.60
C THR A 149 -11.07 7.54 -0.07
N LYS A 150 -10.83 7.17 -1.32
CA LYS A 150 -11.62 6.14 -2.02
C LYS A 150 -10.70 5.10 -2.64
N ILE A 151 -11.11 3.83 -2.52
CA ILE A 151 -10.42 2.70 -3.12
C ILE A 151 -11.38 2.11 -4.15
N HIS A 152 -10.96 2.13 -5.40
CA HIS A 152 -11.73 1.71 -6.57
C HIS A 152 -11.15 0.41 -7.09
N PHE A 153 -11.87 -0.70 -6.91
CA PHE A 153 -11.60 -1.97 -7.56
C PHE A 153 -12.33 -1.95 -8.91
N ILE A 154 -11.60 -1.64 -9.99
CA ILE A 154 -12.17 -1.40 -11.31
C ILE A 154 -12.48 -2.74 -11.97
N ASP A 155 -13.71 -2.93 -12.46
CA ASP A 155 -14.08 -4.11 -13.24
C ASP A 155 -13.39 -4.07 -14.62
N VAL A 156 -12.25 -4.75 -14.70
CA VAL A 156 -11.48 -4.99 -15.91
C VAL A 156 -11.64 -6.45 -16.38
N SER A 157 -12.78 -7.07 -16.05
CA SER A 157 -13.02 -8.50 -16.24
C SER A 157 -11.99 -9.35 -15.49
N GLN A 158 -11.24 -10.21 -16.19
CA GLN A 158 -10.16 -10.98 -15.61
C GLN A 158 -8.91 -10.10 -15.46
N GLY A 159 -8.46 -9.93 -14.21
CA GLY A 159 -7.29 -9.13 -13.85
C GLY A 159 -7.53 -8.19 -12.68
N ASP A 160 -6.48 -7.47 -12.31
CA ASP A 160 -6.50 -6.46 -11.25
C ASP A 160 -6.26 -5.05 -11.82
N ALA A 161 -7.02 -4.08 -11.33
CA ALA A 161 -6.85 -2.66 -11.58
C ALA A 161 -7.46 -1.87 -10.43
N ILE A 162 -6.63 -1.35 -9.53
CA ILE A 162 -7.07 -0.72 -8.29
C ILE A 162 -6.58 0.71 -8.26
N TYR A 163 -7.50 1.66 -8.22
CA TYR A 163 -7.21 3.08 -8.08
C TYR A 163 -7.49 3.55 -6.66
N ILE A 164 -6.55 4.24 -6.05
CA ILE A 164 -6.64 4.79 -4.70
C ILE A 164 -6.55 6.31 -4.81
N GLU A 165 -7.67 6.96 -4.53
CA GLU A 165 -7.82 8.42 -4.44
C GLU A 165 -7.53 8.83 -2.99
N LEU A 166 -6.39 9.47 -2.74
CA LEU A 166 -5.99 10.00 -1.43
C LEU A 166 -6.27 11.51 -1.32
N PRO A 167 -6.28 12.08 -0.09
CA PRO A 167 -6.45 13.52 0.08
C PRO A 167 -5.37 14.33 -0.64
N ASN A 168 -5.73 15.56 -1.01
CA ASN A 168 -4.85 16.52 -1.70
C ASN A 168 -4.46 16.08 -3.12
N ASN A 169 -5.35 15.35 -3.80
CA ASN A 169 -5.16 14.93 -5.19
C ASN A 169 -3.90 14.07 -5.36
N VAL A 170 -3.79 13.06 -4.49
CA VAL A 170 -2.74 12.05 -4.59
C VAL A 170 -3.39 10.76 -5.08
N ASP A 171 -2.83 10.22 -6.15
CA ASP A 171 -3.38 9.14 -6.94
C ASP A 171 -2.38 7.97 -7.00
N ILE A 172 -2.83 6.82 -6.49
CA ILE A 172 -2.07 5.56 -6.58
C ILE A 172 -2.83 4.60 -7.47
N LEU A 173 -2.14 4.00 -8.43
CA LEU A 173 -2.67 2.92 -9.26
C LEU A 173 -1.92 1.61 -8.97
N ILE A 174 -2.66 0.53 -8.75
CA ILE A 174 -2.11 -0.82 -8.64
C ILE A 174 -2.67 -1.64 -9.80
N ASP A 175 -1.79 -2.04 -10.71
CA ASP A 175 -2.10 -2.78 -11.94
C ASP A 175 -3.14 -2.09 -12.86
N ALA A 176 -3.37 -2.63 -14.06
CA ALA A 176 -4.30 -2.07 -15.04
C ALA A 176 -4.99 -3.12 -15.94
N GLY A 177 -5.14 -4.36 -15.46
CA GLY A 177 -5.81 -5.43 -16.20
C GLY A 177 -5.04 -5.92 -17.42
N ASP A 178 -5.69 -6.78 -18.21
CA ASP A 178 -5.11 -7.39 -19.43
C ASP A 178 -4.91 -6.36 -20.58
N VAL A 179 -4.18 -6.75 -21.62
CA VAL A 179 -3.79 -5.93 -22.79
C VAL A 179 -4.97 -5.22 -23.46
N GLY A 180 -6.20 -5.75 -23.34
CA GLY A 180 -7.41 -5.14 -23.87
C GLY A 180 -8.12 -4.12 -22.97
N TYR A 181 -7.66 -3.93 -21.72
CA TYR A 181 -8.36 -3.13 -20.71
C TYR A 181 -7.71 -1.79 -20.38
N GLY A 182 -6.57 -1.45 -20.99
CA GLY A 182 -5.90 -0.17 -20.77
C GLY A 182 -6.82 1.05 -20.97
N ASP A 183 -7.60 1.09 -22.05
CA ASP A 183 -8.57 2.17 -22.29
C ASP A 183 -9.70 2.19 -21.26
N THR A 184 -10.09 1.03 -20.72
CA THR A 184 -11.11 0.96 -19.65
C THR A 184 -10.59 1.65 -18.40
N VAL A 185 -9.36 1.35 -17.98
CA VAL A 185 -8.71 1.98 -16.83
C VAL A 185 -8.50 3.47 -17.06
N VAL A 186 -7.94 3.86 -18.21
CA VAL A 186 -7.69 5.27 -18.55
C VAL A 186 -9.00 6.08 -18.54
N ASN A 187 -10.07 5.56 -19.13
CA ASN A 187 -11.37 6.24 -19.14
C ASN A 187 -12.01 6.31 -17.74
N TYR A 188 -11.81 5.27 -16.92
CA TYR A 188 -12.24 5.30 -15.52
C TYR A 188 -11.53 6.42 -14.75
N LEU A 189 -10.20 6.49 -14.83
CA LEU A 189 -9.38 7.53 -14.18
C LEU A 189 -9.77 8.93 -14.68
N LYS A 190 -9.98 9.13 -15.99
CA LYS A 190 -10.47 10.40 -16.56
C LYS A 190 -11.80 10.81 -15.96
N SER A 191 -12.71 9.85 -15.77
CA SER A 191 -14.01 10.13 -15.17
C SER A 191 -13.90 10.57 -13.72
N ARG A 192 -12.77 10.28 -13.04
CA ARG A 192 -12.48 10.71 -11.66
C ARG A 192 -11.66 12.00 -11.58
N ASN A 193 -11.32 12.59 -12.74
CA ASN A 193 -10.49 13.79 -12.86
C ASN A 193 -9.06 13.61 -12.36
N VAL A 194 -8.51 12.40 -12.49
CA VAL A 194 -7.07 12.15 -12.28
C VAL A 194 -6.28 12.98 -13.29
N ASP A 195 -5.25 13.67 -12.81
CA ASP A 195 -4.34 14.50 -13.60
C ASP A 195 -2.96 13.86 -13.75
N ASP A 196 -2.42 13.26 -12.70
CA ASP A 196 -1.20 12.47 -12.69
C ASP A 196 -1.28 11.26 -11.75
N ILE A 197 -0.23 10.45 -11.70
CA ILE A 197 -0.16 9.27 -10.83
C ILE A 197 1.17 9.34 -10.06
N GLU A 198 1.10 9.63 -8.75
CA GLU A 198 2.31 9.70 -7.92
C GLU A 198 2.94 8.32 -7.74
N ILE A 199 2.14 7.26 -7.58
CA ILE A 199 2.65 5.90 -7.43
C ILE A 199 1.88 4.92 -8.30
N LEU A 200 2.60 4.24 -9.17
CA LEU A 200 2.13 3.08 -9.90
C LEU A 200 2.79 1.82 -9.37
N ILE A 201 2.00 0.87 -8.88
CA ILE A 201 2.44 -0.46 -8.50
C ILE A 201 2.11 -1.43 -9.63
N ALA A 202 3.13 -2.08 -10.20
CA ALA A 202 2.97 -3.24 -11.08
C ALA A 202 3.30 -4.50 -10.30
N THR A 203 2.28 -5.26 -9.88
CA THR A 203 2.46 -6.31 -8.87
C THR A 203 3.37 -7.42 -9.35
N HIS A 204 3.13 -7.97 -10.54
CA HIS A 204 3.95 -9.02 -11.14
C HIS A 204 3.76 -9.08 -12.67
N PRO A 205 4.63 -9.81 -13.42
CA PRO A 205 4.69 -9.72 -14.89
C PRO A 205 3.52 -10.29 -15.71
N HIS A 206 2.44 -10.79 -15.08
CA HIS A 206 1.33 -11.39 -15.82
C HIS A 206 0.47 -10.37 -16.55
N ALA A 207 -0.06 -10.79 -17.70
CA ALA A 207 -0.71 -9.88 -18.63
C ALA A 207 -1.96 -9.25 -18.02
N ASP A 208 -2.76 -9.99 -17.26
CA ASP A 208 -3.95 -9.51 -16.56
C ASP A 208 -3.68 -8.55 -15.39
N HIS A 209 -2.42 -8.18 -15.18
CA HIS A 209 -2.00 -7.14 -14.25
C HIS A 209 -1.35 -5.97 -14.98
N ILE A 210 -0.29 -6.24 -15.77
CA ILE A 210 0.51 -5.19 -16.41
C ILE A 210 0.07 -4.84 -17.84
N GLY A 211 -0.85 -5.61 -18.41
CA GLY A 211 -1.21 -5.55 -19.82
C GLY A 211 -1.80 -4.21 -20.25
N GLY A 212 -2.61 -3.59 -19.38
CA GLY A 212 -3.20 -2.27 -19.62
C GLY A 212 -2.28 -1.07 -19.33
N LEU A 213 -1.17 -1.28 -18.61
CA LEU A 213 -0.27 -0.19 -18.18
C LEU A 213 0.36 0.62 -19.32
N PRO A 214 0.68 0.07 -20.52
CA PRO A 214 1.14 0.87 -21.65
C PRO A 214 0.18 2.01 -22.04
N ALA A 215 -1.14 1.79 -21.90
CA ALA A 215 -2.12 2.85 -22.16
C ALA A 215 -2.12 3.91 -21.04
N VAL A 216 -1.87 3.50 -19.80
CA VAL A 216 -1.75 4.41 -18.64
C VAL A 216 -0.54 5.33 -18.82
N PHE A 217 0.64 4.78 -19.13
CA PHE A 217 1.85 5.58 -19.38
C PHE A 217 1.71 6.54 -20.57
N ALA A 218 0.85 6.23 -21.53
CA ALA A 218 0.57 7.12 -22.66
C ALA A 218 -0.41 8.25 -22.31
N ALA A 219 -1.19 8.10 -21.24
CA ALA A 219 -2.28 9.00 -20.87
C ALA A 219 -1.96 9.90 -19.67
N TYR A 220 -1.09 9.46 -18.76
CA TYR A 220 -0.77 10.14 -17.50
C TYR A 220 0.73 10.26 -17.31
N ASP A 221 1.14 11.34 -16.64
CA ASP A 221 2.47 11.41 -16.04
C ASP A 221 2.50 10.49 -14.82
N VAL A 222 3.54 9.64 -14.71
CA VAL A 222 3.68 8.68 -13.61
C VAL A 222 4.98 8.98 -12.90
N GLU A 223 4.90 9.54 -11.69
CA GLU A 223 6.08 10.04 -10.97
C GLU A 223 6.99 8.90 -10.48
N LEU A 224 6.39 7.82 -9.96
CA LEU A 224 7.09 6.67 -9.43
C LEU A 224 6.42 5.35 -9.86
N VAL A 225 7.19 4.49 -10.53
CA VAL A 225 6.84 3.10 -10.78
C VAL A 225 7.56 2.20 -9.77
N VAL A 226 6.81 1.32 -9.11
CA VAL A 226 7.34 0.25 -8.26
C VAL A 226 6.84 -1.11 -8.77
N ASP A 227 7.77 -2.02 -9.05
CA ASP A 227 7.42 -3.38 -9.46
C ASP A 227 8.21 -4.46 -8.72
N SER A 228 7.85 -5.72 -8.95
CA SER A 228 8.53 -6.88 -8.35
C SER A 228 10.02 -7.00 -8.72
N GLY A 229 10.47 -6.29 -9.75
CA GLY A 229 11.82 -6.37 -10.29
C GLY A 229 12.14 -7.67 -11.02
N VAL A 230 11.11 -8.48 -11.33
CA VAL A 230 11.21 -9.75 -12.07
C VAL A 230 10.96 -9.51 -13.56
N ASP A 231 11.94 -9.87 -14.38
CA ASP A 231 11.83 -9.75 -15.83
C ASP A 231 11.01 -10.88 -16.45
N HIS A 232 10.40 -10.62 -17.61
CA HIS A 232 9.72 -11.63 -18.41
C HIS A 232 9.87 -11.36 -19.91
N THR A 233 9.57 -12.34 -20.76
CA THR A 233 9.74 -12.23 -22.24
C THR A 233 8.42 -12.14 -23.00
N THR A 234 7.29 -12.05 -22.29
CA THR A 234 5.97 -11.89 -22.90
C THR A 234 5.83 -10.52 -23.56
N GLN A 235 5.01 -10.45 -24.61
CA GLN A 235 4.73 -9.19 -25.28
C GLN A 235 4.10 -8.14 -24.33
N ALA A 236 3.27 -8.58 -23.38
CA ALA A 236 2.73 -7.71 -22.34
C ALA A 236 3.85 -7.06 -21.52
N PHE A 237 4.80 -7.86 -21.02
CA PHE A 237 5.95 -7.36 -20.27
C PHE A 237 6.84 -6.44 -21.09
N THR A 238 7.17 -6.79 -22.33
CA THR A 238 8.02 -5.92 -23.17
C THR A 238 7.36 -4.56 -23.43
N ARG A 239 6.04 -4.51 -23.60
CA ARG A 239 5.30 -3.26 -23.76
C ARG A 239 5.27 -2.44 -22.46
N TYR A 240 5.03 -3.10 -21.33
CA TYR A 240 5.10 -2.48 -20.01
C TYR A 240 6.49 -1.86 -19.77
N ASP A 241 7.57 -2.63 -19.94
CA ASP A 241 8.95 -2.19 -19.73
C ASP A 241 9.33 -1.03 -20.67
N SER A 242 8.85 -1.06 -21.93
CA SER A 242 8.98 0.08 -22.84
C SER A 242 8.23 1.32 -22.33
N GLY A 243 7.04 1.14 -21.78
CA GLY A 243 6.23 2.17 -21.15
C GLY A 243 6.96 2.83 -19.97
N VAL A 244 7.49 2.04 -19.04
CA VAL A 244 8.30 2.52 -17.90
C VAL A 244 9.48 3.36 -18.39
N LYS A 245 10.22 2.89 -19.40
CA LYS A 245 11.36 3.62 -19.97
C LYS A 245 10.95 4.92 -20.65
N SER A 246 9.77 4.98 -21.25
CA SER A 246 9.26 6.16 -21.94
C SER A 246 8.60 7.19 -21.01
N ALA A 247 8.04 6.76 -19.87
CA ALA A 247 7.33 7.63 -18.94
C ALA A 247 8.26 8.68 -18.29
N GLY A 248 9.56 8.41 -18.20
CA GLY A 248 10.55 9.36 -17.67
C GLY A 248 10.51 9.56 -16.15
N GLY A 249 9.52 9.00 -15.46
CA GLY A 249 9.42 8.95 -14.01
C GLY A 249 10.49 8.08 -13.33
N THR A 250 10.47 8.07 -12.00
CA THR A 250 11.37 7.26 -11.19
C THR A 250 10.96 5.79 -11.23
N TYR A 251 11.93 4.88 -11.35
CA TYR A 251 11.71 3.44 -11.25
C TYR A 251 12.37 2.88 -9.98
N GLN A 252 11.64 2.04 -9.24
CA GLN A 252 12.19 1.29 -8.10
C GLN A 252 11.69 -0.15 -8.08
N LYS A 253 12.55 -1.07 -7.63
CA LYS A 253 12.12 -2.43 -7.26
C LYS A 253 11.48 -2.41 -5.88
N ALA A 254 10.43 -3.20 -5.68
CA ALA A 254 9.79 -3.41 -4.40
C ALA A 254 10.82 -3.89 -3.35
N ALA A 255 10.97 -3.11 -2.27
CA ALA A 255 12.00 -3.25 -1.26
C ALA A 255 11.58 -2.61 0.08
N ASN A 256 10.40 -2.95 0.60
CA ASN A 256 9.86 -2.43 1.87
C ASN A 256 9.71 -0.89 1.94
N GLN A 257 9.46 -0.23 0.81
CA GLN A 257 9.17 1.19 0.80
C GLN A 257 7.93 1.52 1.64
N SER A 258 7.90 2.74 2.17
CA SER A 258 6.74 3.28 2.85
C SER A 258 6.62 4.77 2.57
N TRP A 259 5.39 5.22 2.33
CA TRP A 259 5.02 6.60 2.09
C TRP A 259 3.91 7.01 3.06
N ILE A 260 3.93 8.28 3.47
CA ILE A 260 2.94 8.87 4.36
C ILE A 260 2.26 10.01 3.60
N PHE A 261 0.94 9.91 3.44
CA PHE A 261 0.08 10.87 2.78
C PHE A 261 -0.94 11.40 3.78
N GLY A 262 -0.59 12.51 4.45
CA GLY A 262 -1.36 13.01 5.59
C GLY A 262 -1.44 11.96 6.70
N SER A 263 -2.66 11.49 7.00
CA SER A 263 -2.91 10.46 8.02
C SER A 263 -2.89 9.03 7.47
N CYS A 264 -2.73 8.86 6.16
CA CYS A 264 -2.64 7.55 5.51
C CYS A 264 -1.19 7.12 5.35
N LYS A 265 -0.89 5.85 5.63
CA LYS A 265 0.39 5.21 5.36
C LYS A 265 0.22 4.13 4.30
N PHE A 266 0.96 4.23 3.21
CA PHE A 266 1.05 3.19 2.18
C PHE A 266 2.41 2.51 2.27
N GLU A 267 2.46 1.18 2.30
CA GLU A 267 3.70 0.43 2.48
C GLU A 267 3.76 -0.85 1.66
N VAL A 268 4.94 -1.18 1.19
CA VAL A 268 5.26 -2.45 0.50
C VAL A 268 5.60 -3.50 1.55
N LEU A 269 4.83 -4.59 1.59
CA LEU A 269 5.05 -5.72 2.49
C LEU A 269 5.89 -6.83 1.84
N GLY A 270 5.76 -7.04 0.54
CA GLY A 270 6.49 -8.05 -0.23
C GLY A 270 6.66 -7.62 -1.70
N PRO A 271 7.41 -8.40 -2.51
CA PRO A 271 8.07 -9.66 -2.16
C PRO A 271 9.26 -9.46 -1.20
N THR A 272 9.58 -10.47 -0.37
CA THR A 272 10.70 -10.40 0.60
C THR A 272 11.96 -11.14 0.15
N LYS A 273 11.87 -11.88 -0.96
CA LYS A 273 12.93 -12.64 -1.61
C LYS A 273 12.58 -12.78 -3.09
N THR A 274 13.50 -13.33 -3.88
CA THR A 274 13.21 -13.71 -5.27
C THR A 274 12.42 -15.02 -5.31
N TYR A 275 11.44 -15.10 -6.21
CA TYR A 275 10.61 -16.29 -6.44
C TYR A 275 10.78 -16.79 -7.87
N SER A 276 10.73 -18.10 -8.07
CA SER A 276 10.67 -18.70 -9.41
C SER A 276 9.27 -18.60 -10.02
N ASP A 277 8.27 -18.63 -9.15
CA ASP A 277 6.87 -18.43 -9.50
C ASP A 277 6.56 -16.93 -9.53
N LEU A 278 5.96 -16.46 -10.63
CA LEU A 278 5.73 -15.03 -10.86
C LEU A 278 4.63 -14.47 -9.96
N ASN A 279 3.62 -15.28 -9.63
CA ASN A 279 2.54 -14.90 -8.73
C ASN A 279 3.08 -14.58 -7.33
N ASN A 280 3.96 -15.44 -6.81
CA ASN A 280 4.62 -15.23 -5.53
C ASN A 280 5.61 -14.06 -5.51
N ALA A 281 6.01 -13.54 -6.67
CA ALA A 281 6.78 -12.30 -6.77
C ALA A 281 5.91 -11.03 -6.65
N SER A 282 4.59 -11.16 -6.49
CA SER A 282 3.66 -10.04 -6.38
C SER A 282 4.09 -9.01 -5.34
N VAL A 283 4.05 -7.73 -5.73
CA VAL A 283 4.20 -6.60 -4.81
C VAL A 283 2.97 -6.51 -3.90
N ILE A 284 3.07 -7.11 -2.72
CA ILE A 284 2.02 -7.04 -1.69
C ILE A 284 2.13 -5.68 -1.00
N THR A 285 1.05 -4.91 -0.97
CA THR A 285 1.02 -3.59 -0.33
C THR A 285 -0.05 -3.50 0.75
N LYS A 286 0.14 -2.55 1.67
CA LYS A 286 -0.82 -2.22 2.73
C LYS A 286 -1.07 -0.72 2.77
N LEU A 287 -2.35 -0.34 2.83
CA LEU A 287 -2.78 1.02 3.10
C LEU A 287 -3.40 1.07 4.49
N THR A 288 -2.95 1.99 5.34
CA THR A 288 -3.53 2.23 6.66
C THR A 288 -3.95 3.68 6.75
N CYS A 289 -5.25 3.94 6.86
CA CYS A 289 -5.82 5.26 7.04
C CYS A 289 -6.65 5.30 8.33
N PRO A 290 -7.02 6.48 8.85
CA PRO A 290 -8.06 6.57 9.87
C PRO A 290 -9.35 5.89 9.37
N GLY A 291 -9.94 5.04 10.21
CA GLY A 291 -11.20 4.35 9.93
C GLY A 291 -11.06 2.96 9.33
N ALA A 292 -10.07 2.70 8.46
CA ALA A 292 -9.87 1.37 7.87
C ALA A 292 -8.45 1.16 7.32
N SER A 293 -8.09 -0.12 7.18
CA SER A 293 -6.85 -0.56 6.53
C SER A 293 -7.12 -1.61 5.46
N PHE A 294 -6.22 -1.69 4.48
CA PHE A 294 -6.35 -2.52 3.28
C PHE A 294 -5.07 -3.31 3.06
N ILE A 295 -5.19 -4.56 2.63
CA ILE A 295 -4.08 -5.30 2.03
C ILE A 295 -4.43 -5.64 0.58
N PHE A 296 -3.47 -5.37 -0.30
CA PHE A 296 -3.51 -5.68 -1.73
C PHE A 296 -2.43 -6.70 -2.03
N THR A 297 -2.83 -7.89 -2.45
CA THR A 297 -1.92 -9.05 -2.56
C THR A 297 -1.38 -9.27 -3.97
N GLY A 298 -1.96 -8.63 -5.00
CA GLY A 298 -1.87 -9.13 -6.36
C GLY A 298 -2.25 -10.61 -6.37
N ASP A 299 -1.36 -11.43 -6.95
CA ASP A 299 -1.56 -12.87 -7.07
C ASP A 299 -0.68 -13.69 -6.13
N ALA A 300 -0.14 -13.08 -5.07
CA ALA A 300 0.65 -13.80 -4.08
C ALA A 300 -0.05 -15.10 -3.63
N GLU A 301 0.66 -16.22 -3.75
CA GLU A 301 0.18 -17.54 -3.32
C GLU A 301 0.80 -17.89 -1.96
N ALA A 302 0.62 -19.14 -1.52
CA ALA A 302 1.06 -19.61 -0.21
C ALA A 302 2.52 -19.25 0.15
N ASP A 303 3.44 -19.27 -0.80
CA ASP A 303 4.86 -18.96 -0.57
C ASP A 303 5.13 -17.45 -0.37
N GLY A 304 4.44 -16.61 -1.14
CA GLY A 304 4.48 -15.15 -1.03
C GLY A 304 3.81 -14.67 0.26
N GLU A 305 2.60 -15.17 0.53
CA GLU A 305 1.83 -14.92 1.75
C GLU A 305 2.59 -15.38 3.00
N GLY A 306 3.11 -16.61 2.96
CA GLY A 306 3.87 -17.23 4.05
C GLY A 306 5.09 -16.41 4.45
N ALA A 307 5.75 -15.80 3.48
CA ALA A 307 6.96 -15.02 3.71
C ALA A 307 6.70 -13.68 4.43
N ILE A 308 5.46 -13.20 4.49
CA ILE A 308 5.10 -11.93 5.17
C ILE A 308 4.31 -12.13 6.47
N LEU A 309 4.03 -13.36 6.92
CA LEU A 309 3.23 -13.64 8.13
C LEU A 309 3.79 -13.03 9.43
N HIS A 310 5.09 -12.77 9.46
CA HIS A 310 5.78 -12.13 10.58
C HIS A 310 5.56 -10.61 10.66
N LYS A 311 4.98 -9.99 9.62
CA LYS A 311 4.68 -8.56 9.55
C LYS A 311 3.33 -8.24 10.21
N ASN A 312 3.02 -6.94 10.31
CA ASN A 312 1.70 -6.48 10.76
C ASN A 312 0.69 -6.59 9.61
N LEU A 313 -0.07 -7.69 9.58
CA LEU A 313 -1.02 -7.98 8.51
C LEU A 313 -2.47 -7.62 8.82
N ASP A 314 -2.80 -7.22 10.05
CA ASP A 314 -4.18 -6.88 10.44
C ASP A 314 -4.74 -5.79 9.51
N ALA A 315 -5.84 -6.10 8.81
CA ALA A 315 -6.46 -5.19 7.87
C ALA A 315 -7.98 -5.35 7.81
N THR A 316 -8.70 -4.23 7.78
CA THR A 316 -10.18 -4.21 7.69
C THR A 316 -10.69 -4.81 6.38
N ILE A 317 -10.00 -4.54 5.26
CA ILE A 317 -10.37 -4.99 3.93
C ILE A 317 -9.22 -5.74 3.26
N LEU A 318 -9.53 -6.87 2.63
CA LEU A 318 -8.60 -7.68 1.86
C LEU A 318 -8.98 -7.69 0.37
N LYS A 319 -8.08 -7.29 -0.52
CA LYS A 319 -8.12 -7.79 -1.90
C LYS A 319 -7.64 -9.24 -1.88
N VAL A 320 -8.55 -10.15 -2.20
CA VAL A 320 -8.27 -11.60 -2.23
C VAL A 320 -7.24 -11.90 -3.32
N GLY A 321 -6.25 -12.71 -2.96
CA GLY A 321 -5.15 -13.09 -3.84
C GLY A 321 -5.59 -13.93 -5.02
N HIS A 322 -4.95 -13.70 -6.16
CA HIS A 322 -5.03 -14.53 -7.35
C HIS A 322 -6.48 -14.78 -7.78
N HIS A 323 -7.26 -13.69 -7.79
CA HIS A 323 -8.67 -13.67 -8.17
C HIS A 323 -9.59 -14.62 -7.38
N GLY A 324 -9.15 -15.09 -6.20
CA GLY A 324 -9.83 -16.11 -5.42
C GLY A 324 -9.42 -17.55 -5.79
N SER A 325 -8.22 -17.74 -6.32
CA SER A 325 -7.58 -19.05 -6.45
C SER A 325 -7.53 -19.79 -5.11
N ARG A 326 -7.45 -21.12 -5.15
CA ARG A 326 -7.22 -21.96 -3.96
C ARG A 326 -5.76 -21.92 -3.48
N THR A 327 -4.84 -21.49 -4.35
CA THR A 327 -3.40 -21.40 -4.09
C THR A 327 -3.04 -20.20 -3.21
N SER A 328 -3.95 -19.23 -3.11
CA SER A 328 -3.84 -18.01 -2.31
C SER A 328 -4.86 -18.00 -1.19
N THR A 329 -4.81 -16.95 -0.37
CA THR A 329 -5.63 -16.76 0.83
C THR A 329 -5.54 -18.00 1.72
N THR A 330 -4.32 -18.39 2.06
CA THR A 330 -4.04 -19.49 2.98
C THR A 330 -4.67 -19.23 4.35
N ASP A 331 -4.98 -20.28 5.11
CA ASP A 331 -5.63 -20.12 6.42
C ASP A 331 -4.76 -19.31 7.39
N ALA A 332 -3.44 -19.54 7.34
CA ALA A 332 -2.48 -18.80 8.14
C ALA A 332 -2.46 -17.31 7.75
N PHE A 333 -2.50 -16.98 6.46
CA PHE A 333 -2.57 -15.60 6.01
C PHE A 333 -3.89 -14.94 6.41
N LEU A 334 -5.02 -15.58 6.11
CA LEU A 334 -6.35 -15.05 6.42
C LEU A 334 -6.53 -14.80 7.92
N ALA A 335 -6.02 -15.69 8.78
CA ALA A 335 -6.04 -15.51 10.24
C ALA A 335 -5.18 -14.33 10.73
N ARG A 336 -4.13 -13.95 10.00
CA ARG A 336 -3.26 -12.81 10.33
C ARG A 336 -3.81 -11.49 9.79
N VAL A 337 -4.54 -11.52 8.68
CA VAL A 337 -5.22 -10.36 8.11
C VAL A 337 -6.51 -10.03 8.87
N SER A 338 -7.30 -11.05 9.22
CA SER A 338 -8.56 -10.94 9.94
C SER A 338 -9.53 -9.87 9.38
N PRO A 339 -9.84 -9.88 8.07
CA PRO A 339 -10.63 -8.82 7.46
C PRO A 339 -12.12 -8.92 7.77
N GLU A 340 -12.81 -7.79 7.71
CA GLU A 340 -14.28 -7.72 7.74
C GLU A 340 -14.87 -7.88 6.32
N VAL A 341 -14.13 -7.40 5.32
CA VAL A 341 -14.53 -7.38 3.91
C VAL A 341 -13.44 -7.98 3.03
N ALA A 342 -13.86 -8.81 2.08
CA ALA A 342 -13.03 -9.34 1.01
C ALA A 342 -13.55 -8.85 -0.35
N VAL A 343 -12.66 -8.28 -1.16
CA VAL A 343 -12.94 -7.94 -2.55
C VAL A 343 -12.19 -8.92 -3.46
N ILE A 344 -12.93 -9.62 -4.31
CA ILE A 344 -12.41 -10.55 -5.31
C ILE A 344 -12.55 -9.87 -6.67
N MET A 345 -11.42 -9.55 -7.30
CA MET A 345 -11.42 -9.06 -8.68
C MET A 345 -11.29 -10.24 -9.63
N VAL A 346 -12.34 -10.47 -10.41
CA VAL A 346 -12.53 -11.62 -11.28
C VAL A 346 -13.54 -11.27 -12.37
N GLY A 347 -13.39 -11.86 -13.56
CA GLY A 347 -14.27 -11.61 -14.70
C GLY A 347 -15.47 -12.55 -14.78
N VAL A 348 -16.56 -12.10 -15.40
CA VAL A 348 -17.77 -12.93 -15.67
C VAL A 348 -17.43 -14.16 -16.52
N ASP A 349 -16.55 -13.98 -17.51
CA ASP A 349 -16.12 -15.03 -18.44
C ASP A 349 -14.81 -15.70 -17.99
N ASN A 350 -14.53 -15.69 -16.69
CA ASN A 350 -13.30 -16.26 -16.15
C ASN A 350 -13.22 -17.77 -16.45
N ARG A 351 -12.20 -18.16 -17.23
CA ARG A 351 -11.98 -19.54 -17.67
C ARG A 351 -11.15 -20.37 -16.70
N TYR A 352 -10.55 -19.73 -15.70
CA TYR A 352 -9.71 -20.37 -14.69
C TYR A 352 -10.54 -21.02 -13.57
N GLY A 353 -11.86 -20.78 -13.53
CA GLY A 353 -12.73 -21.32 -12.48
C GLY A 353 -12.64 -20.55 -11.15
N HIS A 354 -11.98 -19.39 -11.14
CA HIS A 354 -11.97 -18.47 -10.01
C HIS A 354 -13.30 -17.70 -9.88
N PRO A 355 -13.67 -17.31 -8.65
CA PRO A 355 -13.08 -17.75 -7.39
C PRO A 355 -13.44 -19.22 -7.12
N HIS A 356 -12.49 -19.99 -6.61
CA HIS A 356 -12.74 -21.39 -6.27
C HIS A 356 -13.74 -21.50 -5.11
N ALA A 357 -14.58 -22.54 -5.14
CA ALA A 357 -15.61 -22.77 -4.13
C ALA A 357 -15.05 -22.90 -2.71
N GLU A 358 -13.87 -23.51 -2.57
CA GLU A 358 -13.15 -23.64 -1.30
C GLU A 358 -12.70 -22.27 -0.74
N THR A 359 -12.23 -21.36 -1.58
CA THR A 359 -11.88 -19.98 -1.17
C THR A 359 -13.12 -19.22 -0.72
N LEU A 360 -14.24 -19.34 -1.45
CA LEU A 360 -15.51 -18.73 -1.05
C LEU A 360 -16.04 -19.32 0.28
N ALA A 361 -15.97 -20.64 0.44
CA ALA A 361 -16.40 -21.31 1.67
C ALA A 361 -15.56 -20.89 2.87
N LYS A 362 -14.24 -20.77 2.68
CA LYS A 362 -13.30 -20.28 3.71
C LYS A 362 -13.65 -18.86 4.15
N LEU A 363 -13.83 -17.94 3.21
CA LEU A 363 -14.21 -16.56 3.51
C LEU A 363 -15.58 -16.48 4.19
N GLY A 364 -16.55 -17.24 3.71
CA GLY A 364 -17.90 -17.31 4.30
C GLY A 364 -17.92 -17.89 5.71
N ALA A 365 -17.13 -18.95 5.98
CA ALA A 365 -17.00 -19.55 7.30
C ALA A 365 -16.36 -18.60 8.32
N ALA A 366 -15.49 -17.69 7.87
CA ALA A 366 -14.91 -16.63 8.70
C ALA A 366 -15.86 -15.43 8.92
N GLY A 367 -17.08 -15.44 8.36
CA GLY A 367 -18.04 -14.35 8.48
C GLY A 367 -17.68 -13.10 7.68
N ILE A 368 -16.81 -13.24 6.67
CA ILE A 368 -16.29 -12.12 5.88
C ILE A 368 -17.32 -11.73 4.82
N THR A 369 -17.59 -10.43 4.68
CA THR A 369 -18.47 -9.93 3.61
C THR A 369 -17.71 -9.94 2.28
N ILE A 370 -18.24 -10.64 1.28
CA ILE A 370 -17.57 -10.83 -0.02
C ILE A 370 -18.20 -9.92 -1.08
N TYR A 371 -17.37 -9.10 -1.73
CA TYR A 371 -17.70 -8.42 -2.98
C TYR A 371 -16.88 -9.03 -4.12
N ARG A 372 -17.50 -9.19 -5.29
CA ARG A 372 -16.86 -9.73 -6.50
C ARG A 372 -17.14 -8.85 -7.70
N THR A 373 -16.14 -8.51 -8.51
CA THR A 373 -16.33 -7.62 -9.67
C THR A 373 -17.18 -8.25 -10.76
N ASP A 374 -17.10 -9.57 -10.97
CA ASP A 374 -17.96 -10.28 -11.93
C ASP A 374 -19.46 -10.16 -11.61
N LEU A 375 -19.82 -10.08 -10.34
CA LEU A 375 -21.20 -9.88 -9.90
C LEU A 375 -21.55 -8.39 -9.78
N HIS A 376 -20.71 -7.62 -9.11
CA HIS A 376 -21.00 -6.28 -8.61
C HIS A 376 -20.50 -5.15 -9.53
N GLY A 377 -19.78 -5.49 -10.61
CA GLY A 377 -19.02 -4.51 -11.38
C GLY A 377 -17.92 -3.86 -10.54
N SER A 378 -17.54 -2.64 -10.88
CA SER A 378 -16.56 -1.92 -10.07
C SER A 378 -17.06 -1.73 -8.64
N VAL A 379 -16.21 -1.98 -7.66
CA VAL A 379 -16.50 -1.82 -6.24
C VAL A 379 -15.71 -0.62 -5.73
N VAL A 380 -16.38 0.32 -5.05
CA VAL A 380 -15.75 1.51 -4.50
C VAL A 380 -15.96 1.54 -2.99
N ILE A 381 -14.86 1.56 -2.25
CA ILE A 381 -14.86 1.70 -0.79
C ILE A 381 -14.46 3.13 -0.46
N SER A 382 -15.38 3.87 0.15
CA SER A 382 -15.16 5.26 0.57
C SER A 382 -14.89 5.32 2.07
N LEU A 383 -13.79 5.95 2.47
CA LEU A 383 -13.48 6.23 3.86
C LEU A 383 -14.02 7.59 4.27
N THR A 384 -14.65 7.60 5.44
CA THR A 384 -15.10 8.81 6.13
C THR A 384 -14.54 8.81 7.54
N ASN A 385 -14.62 9.95 8.22
CA ASN A 385 -14.25 10.05 9.63
C ASN A 385 -15.09 9.15 10.58
N ALA A 386 -16.17 8.52 10.07
CA ALA A 386 -17.06 7.63 10.83
C ALA A 386 -16.89 6.14 10.49
N GLY A 387 -15.96 5.77 9.59
CA GLY A 387 -15.77 4.40 9.10
C GLY A 387 -15.75 4.34 7.57
N TYR A 388 -16.05 3.17 7.00
CA TYR A 388 -16.10 2.97 5.55
C TYR A 388 -17.51 2.65 5.05
N SER A 389 -17.76 2.96 3.78
CA SER A 389 -18.96 2.51 3.05
C SER A 389 -18.57 1.87 1.74
N VAL A 390 -19.31 0.85 1.32
CA VAL A 390 -19.09 0.16 0.04
C VAL A 390 -20.20 0.51 -0.94
N THR A 391 -19.82 0.85 -2.17
CA THR A 391 -20.75 1.04 -3.29
C THR A 391 -20.34 0.13 -4.44
N THR A 392 -21.32 -0.40 -5.16
CA THR A 392 -21.10 -1.30 -6.29
C THR A 392 -21.73 -0.73 -7.55
N GLN A 393 -21.09 -0.92 -8.69
CA GLN A 393 -21.62 -0.49 -9.98
C GLN A 393 -22.93 -1.20 -10.33
N ARG A 394 -23.04 -2.48 -9.98
CA ARG A 394 -24.23 -3.31 -10.16
C ARG A 394 -24.84 -3.61 -8.80
N SER A 395 -26.14 -3.33 -8.65
CA SER A 395 -26.91 -3.78 -7.50
C SER A 395 -27.28 -5.24 -7.69
N VAL A 396 -26.63 -6.11 -6.94
CA VAL A 396 -26.99 -7.53 -6.82
C VAL A 396 -27.54 -7.71 -5.41
N ALA A 397 -28.66 -8.41 -5.25
CA ALA A 397 -29.07 -8.82 -3.91
C ALA A 397 -27.93 -9.64 -3.31
N GLN A 398 -27.41 -9.25 -2.14
CA GLN A 398 -26.40 -10.07 -1.46
C GLN A 398 -26.96 -11.48 -1.35
N PRO A 399 -26.24 -12.51 -1.84
CA PRO A 399 -26.64 -13.87 -1.57
C PRO A 399 -26.67 -14.01 -0.05
N THR A 400 -27.85 -14.18 0.53
CA THR A 400 -27.94 -14.80 1.85
C THR A 400 -27.19 -16.11 1.70
N VAL A 401 -26.10 -16.26 2.46
CA VAL A 401 -25.36 -17.51 2.55
C VAL A 401 -26.31 -18.51 3.22
N GLN A 402 -27.19 -19.12 2.43
CA GLN A 402 -27.76 -20.40 2.78
C GLN A 402 -26.64 -21.41 2.53
N PRO A 403 -26.19 -22.13 3.57
CA PRO A 403 -25.28 -23.23 3.35
C PRO A 403 -25.96 -24.17 2.34
N ALA A 404 -25.33 -24.36 1.19
CA ALA A 404 -25.69 -25.45 0.31
C ALA A 404 -25.68 -26.74 1.17
N PRO A 405 -26.59 -27.70 0.93
CA PRO A 405 -26.54 -28.97 1.62
C PRO A 405 -25.12 -29.51 1.51
N VAL A 406 -24.52 -29.83 2.66
CA VAL A 406 -23.22 -30.49 2.71
C VAL A 406 -23.35 -31.77 1.89
N GLN A 407 -22.94 -31.73 0.63
CA GLN A 407 -22.55 -32.94 -0.05
C GLN A 407 -21.28 -33.39 0.65
N PRO A 408 -21.21 -34.63 1.17
CA PRO A 408 -20.03 -35.09 1.85
C PRO A 408 -18.83 -34.95 0.91
N SER A 409 -17.83 -34.17 1.34
CA SER A 409 -16.50 -34.22 0.76
C SER A 409 -16.08 -35.70 0.72
N PRO A 410 -15.53 -36.21 -0.40
CA PRO A 410 -15.02 -37.55 -0.41
C PRO A 410 -13.93 -37.64 0.66
N SER A 411 -14.14 -38.56 1.59
CA SER A 411 -13.18 -38.97 2.59
C SER A 411 -11.82 -39.24 1.94
N SER A 412 -10.76 -38.81 2.62
CA SER A 412 -9.36 -39.07 2.32
C SER A 412 -9.01 -40.56 2.44
N ASP A 413 -9.58 -41.37 1.56
CA ASP A 413 -9.32 -42.80 1.46
C ASP A 413 -9.36 -43.21 0.00
N THR A 414 -8.21 -43.10 -0.70
CA THR A 414 -8.07 -43.65 -2.06
C THR A 414 -6.70 -44.28 -2.24
N THR A 415 -6.51 -45.43 -1.62
CA THR A 415 -5.80 -46.53 -2.29
C THR A 415 -6.81 -47.27 -3.18
N GLY A 416 -6.99 -46.83 -4.44
CA GLY A 416 -7.64 -47.67 -5.46
C GLY A 416 -8.57 -47.06 -6.51
N SER A 417 -8.90 -45.77 -6.50
CA SER A 417 -9.79 -45.20 -7.53
C SER A 417 -9.04 -44.85 -8.82
N LYS A 418 -9.52 -45.39 -9.96
CA LYS A 418 -9.04 -45.03 -11.30
C LYS A 418 -9.57 -43.65 -11.71
N ILE A 419 -8.72 -42.84 -12.36
CA ILE A 419 -8.94 -41.46 -12.78
C ILE A 419 -9.22 -41.42 -14.29
N ASN A 420 -10.40 -40.93 -14.69
CA ASN A 420 -10.78 -40.84 -16.10
C ASN A 420 -10.27 -39.54 -16.74
N LEU A 421 -9.40 -39.61 -17.74
CA LEU A 421 -8.81 -38.41 -18.36
C LEU A 421 -9.85 -37.43 -18.95
N ASN A 422 -11.04 -37.91 -19.34
CA ASN A 422 -12.08 -37.11 -19.97
C ASN A 422 -13.07 -36.49 -19.00
N THR A 423 -13.19 -37.00 -17.78
CA THR A 423 -14.22 -36.57 -16.83
C THR A 423 -13.67 -36.17 -15.47
N ALA A 424 -12.43 -36.56 -15.14
CA ALA A 424 -11.80 -36.25 -13.87
C ALA A 424 -11.75 -34.74 -13.62
N SER A 425 -11.91 -34.34 -12.37
CA SER A 425 -11.68 -32.97 -11.93
C SER A 425 -10.20 -32.60 -12.07
N LEU A 426 -9.91 -31.30 -11.97
CA LEU A 426 -8.54 -30.81 -11.99
C LEU A 426 -7.68 -31.43 -10.87
N ASP A 427 -8.27 -31.65 -9.69
CA ASP A 427 -7.58 -32.23 -8.54
C ASP A 427 -7.37 -33.73 -8.70
N GLU A 428 -8.36 -34.44 -9.23
CA GLU A 428 -8.23 -35.87 -9.56
C GLU A 428 -7.15 -36.11 -10.61
N LEU A 429 -7.03 -35.23 -11.61
CA LEU A 429 -5.95 -35.31 -12.61
C LEU A 429 -4.57 -35.11 -11.99
N GLN A 430 -4.44 -34.28 -10.97
CA GLN A 430 -3.16 -34.03 -10.29
C GLN A 430 -2.68 -35.19 -9.42
N LEU A 431 -3.53 -36.19 -9.16
CA LEU A 431 -3.13 -37.46 -8.53
C LEU A 431 -2.38 -38.39 -9.51
N ILE A 432 -2.39 -38.08 -10.81
CA ILE A 432 -1.62 -38.80 -11.82
C ILE A 432 -0.15 -38.32 -11.77
N THR A 433 0.79 -39.28 -11.70
CA THR A 433 2.23 -39.00 -11.65
C THR A 433 2.64 -38.13 -12.84
N HIS A 434 3.49 -37.13 -12.60
CA HIS A 434 3.93 -36.11 -13.58
C HIS A 434 2.87 -35.10 -14.04
N ILE A 435 1.62 -35.22 -13.60
CA ILE A 435 0.55 -34.26 -13.89
C ILE A 435 0.45 -33.27 -12.74
N GLY A 436 1.18 -32.14 -12.85
CA GLY A 436 0.93 -30.97 -12.01
C GLY A 436 -0.15 -30.06 -12.61
N LEU A 437 -0.55 -29.02 -11.88
CA LEU A 437 -1.61 -28.08 -12.24
C LEU A 437 -1.64 -27.70 -13.74
N ALA A 438 -0.54 -27.14 -14.27
CA ALA A 438 -0.46 -26.72 -15.67
C ALA A 438 -0.76 -27.84 -16.69
N ARG A 439 -0.39 -29.10 -16.36
CA ARG A 439 -0.70 -30.26 -17.21
C ARG A 439 -2.12 -30.76 -17.00
N ALA A 440 -2.64 -30.68 -15.78
CA ALA A 440 -4.03 -31.01 -15.51
C ALA A 440 -4.99 -30.07 -16.27
N GLU A 441 -4.71 -28.77 -16.27
CA GLU A 441 -5.45 -27.77 -17.06
C GLU A 441 -5.35 -28.03 -18.55
N GLU A 442 -4.14 -28.32 -19.05
CA GLU A 442 -3.94 -28.65 -20.45
C GLU A 442 -4.63 -29.95 -20.86
N ILE A 443 -4.68 -30.96 -19.98
CA ILE A 443 -5.48 -32.17 -20.16
C ILE A 443 -6.95 -31.79 -20.30
N ILE A 444 -7.52 -30.99 -19.38
CA ILE A 444 -8.93 -30.57 -19.47
C ILE A 444 -9.20 -29.86 -20.81
N ARG A 445 -8.30 -28.98 -21.25
CA ARG A 445 -8.41 -28.25 -22.52
C ARG A 445 -8.35 -29.15 -23.75
N LEU A 446 -7.54 -30.22 -23.72
CA LEU A 446 -7.31 -31.12 -24.86
C LEU A 446 -8.30 -32.30 -24.94
N ARG A 447 -9.29 -32.35 -24.03
CA ARG A 447 -10.37 -33.34 -24.09
C ARG A 447 -11.16 -33.24 -25.41
N PRO A 448 -11.66 -34.37 -25.94
CA PRO A 448 -11.50 -35.72 -25.40
C PRO A 448 -10.18 -36.39 -25.82
N PHE A 449 -9.69 -37.28 -24.96
CA PHE A 449 -8.66 -38.28 -25.24
C PHE A 449 -9.35 -39.58 -25.64
N ARG A 450 -8.79 -40.30 -26.61
CA ARG A 450 -9.26 -41.61 -27.07
C ARG A 450 -8.40 -42.75 -26.53
N SER A 451 -7.19 -42.45 -26.10
CA SER A 451 -6.28 -43.39 -25.47
C SER A 451 -5.35 -42.68 -24.49
N LEU A 452 -4.68 -43.43 -23.61
CA LEU A 452 -3.63 -42.85 -22.77
C LEU A 452 -2.46 -42.30 -23.61
N ASP A 453 -2.23 -42.82 -24.82
CA ASP A 453 -1.17 -42.32 -25.71
C ASP A 453 -1.41 -40.89 -26.19
N ASP A 454 -2.66 -40.43 -26.20
CA ASP A 454 -3.02 -39.05 -26.57
C ASP A 454 -2.50 -38.01 -25.55
N LEU A 455 -2.05 -38.44 -24.36
CA LEU A 455 -1.37 -37.57 -23.39
C LEU A 455 -0.04 -37.03 -23.93
N SER A 456 0.55 -37.64 -24.96
CA SER A 456 1.72 -37.09 -25.66
C SER A 456 1.47 -35.72 -26.32
N ARG A 457 0.19 -35.32 -26.49
CA ARG A 457 -0.20 -33.98 -26.95
C ARG A 457 -0.08 -32.90 -25.87
N VAL A 458 0.02 -33.29 -24.61
CA VAL A 458 0.16 -32.38 -23.46
C VAL A 458 1.62 -31.97 -23.34
N SER A 459 1.88 -30.67 -23.24
CA SER A 459 3.22 -30.12 -23.19
C SER A 459 4.02 -30.66 -22.00
N GLY A 460 5.20 -31.18 -22.31
CA GLY A 460 6.08 -31.78 -21.30
C GLY A 460 5.70 -33.20 -20.88
N ILE A 461 4.74 -33.88 -21.51
CA ILE A 461 4.56 -35.33 -21.38
C ILE A 461 5.30 -36.05 -22.53
N GLY A 462 6.60 -36.28 -22.32
CA GLY A 462 7.42 -37.08 -23.24
C GLY A 462 7.28 -38.59 -23.01
N PRO A 463 7.90 -39.44 -23.85
CA PRO A 463 7.76 -40.90 -23.78
C PRO A 463 8.06 -41.52 -22.41
N SER A 464 9.08 -40.99 -21.70
CA SER A 464 9.43 -41.47 -20.36
C SER A 464 8.34 -41.18 -19.33
N ARG A 465 7.80 -39.95 -19.30
CA ARG A 465 6.71 -39.57 -18.39
C ARG A 465 5.42 -40.31 -18.72
N LEU A 466 5.14 -40.52 -20.00
CA LEU A 466 3.99 -41.29 -20.45
C LEU A 466 4.08 -42.75 -19.99
N ALA A 467 5.29 -43.35 -20.04
CA ALA A 467 5.52 -44.69 -19.51
C ALA A 467 5.26 -44.76 -18.00
N ASP A 468 5.73 -43.78 -17.23
CA ASP A 468 5.49 -43.70 -15.78
C ASP A 468 4.00 -43.54 -15.45
N ILE A 469 3.27 -42.70 -16.19
CA ILE A 469 1.81 -42.52 -16.05
C ILE A 469 1.07 -43.84 -16.30
N LYS A 470 1.44 -44.58 -17.36
CA LYS A 470 0.86 -45.90 -17.65
C LYS A 470 1.21 -46.92 -16.57
N ALA A 471 2.45 -46.90 -16.07
CA ALA A 471 2.92 -47.80 -15.02
C ALA A 471 2.22 -47.56 -13.67
N GLN A 472 1.84 -46.31 -13.38
CA GLN A 472 1.05 -45.97 -12.19
C GLN A 472 -0.32 -46.66 -12.19
N GLY A 473 -0.90 -46.93 -13.38
CA GLY A 473 -2.14 -47.72 -13.52
C GLY A 473 -3.41 -47.05 -13.02
N VAL A 474 -3.35 -45.77 -12.60
CA VAL A 474 -4.50 -45.02 -12.08
C VAL A 474 -5.28 -44.33 -13.19
N ALA A 475 -4.64 -43.88 -14.26
CA ALA A 475 -5.30 -43.15 -15.34
C ALA A 475 -5.98 -44.12 -16.33
N TYR A 476 -7.17 -43.76 -16.83
CA TYR A 476 -7.83 -44.47 -17.93
C TYR A 476 -8.62 -43.51 -18.84
N VAL A 477 -8.94 -44.01 -20.03
CA VAL A 477 -9.94 -43.44 -20.95
C VAL A 477 -11.02 -44.51 -21.07
N GLN A 478 -12.30 -44.13 -20.96
CA GLN A 478 -13.40 -45.07 -21.16
C GLN A 478 -13.50 -45.40 -22.66
N ASP A 479 -13.69 -46.68 -23.00
CA ASP A 479 -13.81 -47.16 -24.38
C ASP A 479 -14.96 -46.50 -25.16
#